data_AF-A0A954TQI2-F1
#
_entry.id   AF-A0A954TQI2-F1
#
_cell.length_a   1.000
_cell.length_b   1.000
_cell.length_c   1.000
_cell.angle_alpha   90.00
_cell.angle_beta   90.00
_cell.angle_gamma   90.00
#
_symmetry.space_group_name_H-M   'P 1'
#
loop_
_entity.id
_entity.type
_entity.pdbx_description
1 polymer ?
#
loop_
_entity_poly.entity_id
_entity_poly.type
_entity_poly.pdbx_seq_one_letter_code
_entity_poly.pdbx_strand_id
1 'polypeptide(L)'
;MLDLTIRKRTGFTILEVLIALTAALLLMLGLARAYKLLGDKITERQSEMDLSLRLRDVAIRLRDELRRATCEMTPPAKVESAEGYLVYHEGPFTDSTTLLGSVPHPTPRTVTYFPDSRVGDIDDYLAFTTRAREGAPFLGFIPRGILDAKRFMEGQMTQAEVNLYDTSMNAQAAAYATDLVPFYSNVAEVAYWTSPEWVRNADGSLLYDQSVPDAGGNFTLHPVYLDRNEDLMPDRFNLHRRNLLVRPDLNLTPAEMAIRNGSGVPSPTPATWNVPTIPFLQPGNGNPTLLPVSDVNAANLAIFPQGTAIQAPGLWQNTGSAAAQLTASPHWMTGLARLQQVMDLSISRVTDNWSIPETSALTVGTYGMPTAILKANSLADLTRPENRFAH
;
A
#
# COMPACT_ATOMS: atom_id res chain seq x y z
N MET A 1 42.10 38.38 77.92
CA MET A 1 42.33 39.62 77.15
C MET A 1 42.76 39.19 75.77
N LEU A 2 41.92 39.44 74.75
CA LEU A 2 42.08 38.92 73.38
C LEU A 2 43.30 39.54 72.69
N ASP A 3 44.09 38.71 72.01
CA ASP A 3 45.01 39.19 70.97
C ASP A 3 44.56 38.61 69.61
N LEU A 4 43.81 39.45 68.87
CA LEU A 4 43.27 39.16 67.55
C LEU A 4 44.39 39.38 66.53
N THR A 5 45.02 38.29 66.08
CA THR A 5 45.96 38.32 64.96
C THR A 5 45.22 38.66 63.67
N ILE A 6 45.34 39.92 63.24
CA ILE A 6 44.83 40.39 61.95
C ILE A 6 45.64 39.74 60.84
N ARG A 7 45.10 38.68 60.22
CA ARG A 7 45.61 38.10 58.97
C ARG A 7 45.58 39.18 57.88
N LYS A 8 46.74 39.53 57.32
CA LYS A 8 46.85 40.29 56.06
C LYS A 8 45.99 39.60 55.00
N ARG A 9 44.87 40.21 54.61
CA ARG A 9 44.11 39.80 53.42
C ARG A 9 44.84 40.35 52.20
N THR A 10 45.58 39.50 51.51
CA THR A 10 46.10 39.79 50.17
C THR A 10 44.91 39.85 49.21
N GLY A 11 44.64 41.02 48.64
CA GLY A 11 43.67 41.16 47.56
C GLY A 11 44.16 40.44 46.31
N PHE A 12 43.27 39.74 45.62
CA PHE A 12 43.61 39.08 44.36
C PHE A 12 43.94 40.12 43.29
N THR A 13 44.99 39.87 42.52
CA THR A 13 45.32 40.68 41.36
C THR A 13 44.34 40.39 40.22
N ILE A 14 44.06 41.37 39.36
CA ILE A 14 43.19 41.18 38.18
C ILE A 14 43.68 40.01 37.31
N LEU A 15 44.99 39.82 37.23
CA LEU A 15 45.60 38.71 36.49
C LEU A 15 45.23 37.33 37.08
N GLU A 16 45.27 37.17 38.40
CA GLU A 16 44.86 35.91 39.05
C GLU A 16 43.37 35.62 38.85
N VAL A 17 42.51 36.65 38.91
CA VAL A 17 41.07 36.50 38.64
C VAL A 17 40.81 36.15 37.17
N LEU A 18 41.54 36.75 36.23
CA LEU A 18 41.43 36.44 34.80
C LEU A 18 41.92 35.02 34.48
N ILE A 19 43.01 34.57 35.09
CA ILE A 19 43.51 33.19 34.94
C ILE A 19 42.50 32.20 35.55
N ALA A 20 41.96 32.48 36.74
CA ALA A 20 40.96 31.63 37.37
C ALA A 20 39.66 31.54 36.55
N LEU A 21 39.19 32.66 35.98
CA LEU A 21 38.01 32.68 35.12
C LEU A 21 38.25 31.93 33.80
N THR A 22 39.44 32.08 33.20
CA THR A 22 39.81 31.33 31.99
C THR A 22 39.90 29.83 32.28
N ALA A 23 40.49 29.43 33.40
CA ALA A 23 40.53 28.03 33.83
C ALA A 23 39.13 27.47 34.10
N ALA A 24 38.23 28.25 34.72
CA ALA A 24 36.84 27.86 34.93
C ALA A 24 36.09 27.67 33.61
N LEU A 25 36.29 28.55 32.62
CA LEU A 25 35.70 28.41 31.29
C LEU A 25 36.22 27.17 30.55
N LEU A 26 37.51 26.87 30.63
CA LEU A 26 38.09 25.66 30.04
C LEU A 26 37.55 24.38 30.69
N LEU A 27 37.36 24.38 32.01
CA LEU A 27 36.75 23.26 32.74
C LEU A 27 35.28 23.06 32.34
N MET A 28 34.50 24.14 32.24
CA MET A 28 33.12 24.05 31.75
C MET A 28 33.05 23.55 30.30
N LEU A 29 33.97 24.00 29.43
CA LEU A 29 34.04 23.54 28.05
C LEU A 29 34.36 22.04 27.96
N GLY A 30 35.28 21.54 28.80
CA GLY A 30 35.59 20.12 28.89
C GLY A 30 34.38 19.29 29.36
N LEU A 31 33.68 19.77 30.38
CA LEU A 31 32.49 19.10 30.92
C LEU A 31 31.34 19.07 29.89
N ALA A 32 31.10 20.18 29.19
CA ALA A 32 30.08 20.25 28.14
C ALA A 32 30.35 19.25 27.01
N ARG A 33 31.61 19.09 26.58
CA ARG A 33 32.01 18.09 25.59
C ARG A 33 31.81 16.65 26.10
N ALA A 34 32.15 16.40 27.37
CA ALA A 34 31.95 15.09 27.98
C ALA A 34 30.45 14.72 28.06
N TYR A 35 29.60 15.68 28.45
CA TYR A 35 28.15 15.46 28.46
C TYR A 35 27.58 15.26 27.06
N LYS A 36 28.06 16.00 26.05
CA LYS A 36 27.64 15.76 24.65
C LYS A 36 27.99 14.33 24.22
N LEU A 37 29.23 13.90 24.43
CA LEU A 37 29.67 12.56 24.04
C LEU A 37 28.88 11.46 24.78
N LEU A 38 28.59 11.66 26.07
CA LEU A 38 27.75 10.75 26.84
C LEU A 38 26.31 10.72 26.29
N GLY A 39 25.76 11.89 25.99
CA GLY A 39 24.43 12.04 25.39
C GLY A 39 24.32 11.32 24.06
N ASP A 40 25.26 11.57 23.13
CA ASP A 40 25.31 10.95 21.82
C ASP A 40 25.34 9.41 21.94
N LYS A 41 26.19 8.87 22.84
CA LYS A 41 26.25 7.42 23.11
C LYS A 41 24.98 6.83 23.72
N ILE A 42 24.29 7.59 24.58
CA ILE A 42 23.01 7.15 25.16
C ILE A 42 21.95 7.09 24.07
N THR A 43 21.86 8.12 23.23
CA THR A 43 20.91 8.18 22.11
C THR A 43 21.16 7.06 21.11
N GLU A 44 22.42 6.81 20.74
CA GLU A 44 22.80 5.70 19.86
C GLU A 44 22.34 4.35 20.43
N ARG A 45 22.67 4.05 21.70
CA ARG A 45 22.24 2.80 22.36
C ARG A 45 20.73 2.65 22.45
N GLN A 46 20.01 3.75 22.69
CA GLN A 46 18.55 3.73 22.71
C GLN A 46 17.99 3.40 21.32
N SER A 47 18.56 3.97 20.25
CA SER A 47 18.15 3.69 18.88
C SER A 47 18.43 2.26 18.45
N GLU A 48 19.60 1.70 18.83
CA GLU A 48 19.95 0.30 18.57
C GLU A 48 19.00 -0.66 19.30
N MET A 49 18.68 -0.36 20.57
CA MET A 49 17.75 -1.16 21.35
C MET A 49 16.33 -1.13 20.76
N ASP A 50 15.83 0.04 20.38
CA ASP A 50 14.52 0.19 19.75
C ASP A 50 14.47 -0.57 18.41
N LEU A 51 15.49 -0.42 17.57
CA LEU A 51 15.59 -1.16 16.30
C LEU A 51 15.60 -2.68 16.54
N SER A 52 16.39 -3.16 17.50
CA SER A 52 16.47 -4.58 17.84
C SER A 52 15.12 -5.14 18.31
N LEU A 53 14.38 -4.39 19.14
CA LEU A 53 13.05 -4.76 19.59
C LEU A 53 12.05 -4.82 18.42
N ARG A 54 12.08 -3.83 17.53
CA ARG A 54 11.20 -3.79 16.33
C ARG A 54 11.50 -4.93 15.36
N LEU A 55 12.77 -5.17 15.05
CA LEU A 55 13.18 -6.28 14.18
C LEU A 55 12.80 -7.64 14.77
N ARG A 56 12.92 -7.79 16.09
CA ARG A 56 12.47 -9.01 16.77
C ARG A 56 10.96 -9.20 16.69
N ASP A 57 10.16 -8.14 16.86
CA ASP A 57 8.70 -8.22 16.69
C ASP A 57 8.33 -8.62 15.25
N VAL A 58 8.93 -7.96 14.26
CA VAL A 58 8.74 -8.26 12.83
C VAL A 58 9.13 -9.71 12.53
N ALA A 59 10.29 -10.18 13.00
CA ALA A 59 10.75 -11.54 12.77
C ALA A 59 9.84 -12.59 13.43
N ILE A 60 9.36 -12.33 14.64
CA ILE A 60 8.40 -13.21 15.32
C ILE A 60 7.10 -13.28 14.53
N ARG A 61 6.58 -12.13 14.08
CA ARG A 61 5.35 -12.03 13.31
C ARG A 61 5.47 -12.72 11.95
N LEU A 62 6.51 -12.41 11.18
CA LEU A 62 6.75 -13.01 9.88
C LEU A 62 6.89 -14.53 10.00
N ARG A 63 7.63 -15.02 11.00
CA ARG A 63 7.76 -16.45 11.26
C ARG A 63 6.43 -17.11 11.63
N ASP A 64 5.61 -16.43 12.44
CA ASP A 64 4.29 -16.94 12.82
C ASP A 64 3.31 -16.99 11.63
N GLU A 65 3.39 -16.00 10.74
CA GLU A 65 2.57 -15.93 9.53
C GLU A 65 3.00 -16.94 8.46
N LEU A 66 4.30 -17.13 8.26
CA LEU A 66 4.87 -18.13 7.35
C LEU A 66 4.59 -19.57 7.84
N ARG A 67 4.62 -19.81 9.15
CA ARG A 67 4.20 -21.10 9.72
C ARG A 67 2.73 -21.42 9.48
N ARG A 68 1.91 -20.39 9.26
CA ARG A 68 0.47 -20.48 8.97
C ARG A 68 0.16 -20.22 7.50
N ALA A 69 1.18 -20.20 6.64
CA ALA A 69 1.00 -20.11 5.21
C ALA A 69 0.12 -21.27 4.73
N THR A 70 -0.70 -20.98 3.72
CA THR A 70 -1.74 -21.89 3.24
C THR A 70 -1.22 -22.90 2.23
N CYS A 71 -0.19 -22.54 1.46
CA CYS A 71 0.44 -23.42 0.49
C CYS A 71 1.51 -24.31 1.12
N GLU A 72 1.65 -25.53 0.61
CA GLU A 72 2.81 -26.35 0.90
C GLU A 72 4.09 -25.71 0.32
N MET A 73 5.18 -25.70 1.10
CA MET A 73 6.46 -25.07 0.72
C MET A 73 7.31 -25.95 -0.21
N THR A 74 6.65 -26.75 -1.05
CA THR A 74 7.24 -27.71 -1.98
C THR A 74 6.83 -27.36 -3.41
N PRO A 75 7.63 -26.57 -4.15
CA PRO A 75 7.28 -26.17 -5.51
C PRO A 75 7.37 -27.35 -6.50
N PRO A 76 6.53 -27.39 -7.55
CA PRO A 76 5.44 -26.46 -7.85
C PRO A 76 4.16 -26.77 -7.07
N ALA A 77 3.46 -25.73 -6.61
CA ALA A 77 2.15 -25.87 -5.98
C ALA A 77 1.13 -26.46 -6.98
N LYS A 78 0.33 -27.43 -6.52
CA LYS A 78 -0.71 -28.06 -7.34
C LYS A 78 -1.89 -27.09 -7.49
N VAL A 79 -2.24 -26.75 -8.72
CA VAL A 79 -3.39 -25.86 -9.01
C VAL A 79 -4.70 -26.44 -8.47
N GLU A 80 -4.85 -27.77 -8.53
CA GLU A 80 -6.05 -28.48 -8.06
C GLU A 80 -6.27 -28.38 -6.55
N SER A 81 -5.20 -28.20 -5.77
CA SER A 81 -5.33 -28.15 -4.30
C SER A 81 -5.92 -26.83 -3.80
N ALA A 82 -5.95 -25.77 -4.64
CA ALA A 82 -6.50 -24.45 -4.28
C ALA A 82 -5.94 -23.90 -2.94
N GLU A 83 -4.65 -24.13 -2.68
CA GLU A 83 -3.99 -23.80 -1.42
C GLU A 83 -3.50 -22.34 -1.34
N GLY A 84 -3.73 -21.53 -2.37
CA GLY A 84 -3.20 -20.17 -2.47
C GLY A 84 -1.78 -20.14 -3.05
N TYR A 85 -0.89 -19.30 -2.51
CA TYR A 85 0.47 -19.15 -3.02
C TYR A 85 1.49 -18.69 -1.95
N LEU A 86 2.76 -18.91 -2.26
CA LEU A 86 3.90 -18.18 -1.71
C LEU A 86 4.81 -17.77 -2.87
N VAL A 87 5.16 -16.50 -2.91
CA VAL A 87 6.05 -15.89 -3.90
C VAL A 87 7.09 -15.08 -3.14
N TYR A 88 8.34 -15.42 -3.41
CA TYR A 88 9.46 -14.52 -3.22
C TYR A 88 9.81 -13.99 -4.60
N HIS A 89 9.68 -12.69 -4.80
CA HIS A 89 10.02 -12.04 -6.06
C HIS A 89 11.31 -11.29 -5.88
N GLU A 90 12.27 -11.66 -6.72
CA GLU A 90 13.57 -11.01 -6.84
C GLU A 90 13.44 -9.84 -7.82
N GLY A 91 13.79 -8.64 -7.37
CA GLY A 91 13.84 -7.44 -8.20
C GLY A 91 15.11 -7.34 -9.05
N PRO A 92 15.19 -6.37 -9.98
CA PRO A 92 16.41 -6.07 -10.72
C PRO A 92 17.57 -5.45 -9.90
N PHE A 93 17.31 -4.90 -8.71
CA PHE A 93 18.39 -4.39 -7.86
C PHE A 93 19.12 -5.54 -7.18
N THR A 94 20.45 -5.49 -7.22
CA THR A 94 21.34 -6.42 -6.55
C THR A 94 22.51 -5.63 -5.98
N ASP A 95 23.28 -6.28 -5.10
CA ASP A 95 24.56 -5.75 -4.61
C ASP A 95 25.44 -5.18 -5.73
N SER A 96 25.44 -5.78 -6.93
CA SER A 96 26.25 -5.30 -8.05
C SER A 96 25.60 -4.15 -8.82
N THR A 97 24.29 -4.14 -9.00
CA THR A 97 23.62 -3.05 -9.73
C THR A 97 23.55 -1.78 -8.89
N THR A 98 23.44 -1.90 -7.56
CA THR A 98 23.51 -0.76 -6.63
C THR A 98 24.86 -0.07 -6.67
N LEU A 99 25.95 -0.81 -6.91
CA LEU A 99 27.28 -0.23 -7.13
C LEU A 99 27.42 0.54 -8.44
N LEU A 100 26.59 0.27 -9.44
CA LEU A 100 26.55 1.04 -10.67
C LEU A 100 25.73 2.32 -10.51
N GLY A 101 24.77 2.34 -9.57
CA GLY A 101 23.90 3.47 -9.29
C GLY A 101 24.40 4.45 -8.23
N SER A 102 25.23 4.02 -7.26
CA SER A 102 25.66 4.89 -6.15
C SER A 102 26.87 5.77 -6.48
N VAL A 103 26.92 6.94 -5.85
CA VAL A 103 28.10 7.84 -5.86
C VAL A 103 28.90 7.59 -4.58
N PRO A 104 30.25 7.43 -4.65
CA PRO A 104 31.06 7.14 -3.46
C PRO A 104 30.95 8.21 -2.36
N HIS A 105 30.40 7.87 -1.20
CA HIS A 105 30.36 8.76 -0.03
C HIS A 105 30.86 8.05 1.26
N PRO A 106 32.01 8.46 1.85
CA PRO A 106 32.93 9.50 1.40
C PRO A 106 33.80 9.03 0.21
N THR A 107 34.10 9.96 -0.70
CA THR A 107 35.08 9.75 -1.76
C THR A 107 36.49 9.65 -1.17
N PRO A 108 37.39 8.74 -1.64
CA PRO A 108 37.29 7.84 -2.79
C PRO A 108 36.81 6.41 -2.47
N ARG A 109 36.25 5.73 -3.48
CA ARG A 109 35.82 4.32 -3.41
C ARG A 109 37.01 3.41 -3.11
N THR A 110 36.94 2.67 -2.01
CA THR A 110 37.96 1.67 -1.67
C THR A 110 37.65 0.39 -2.45
N VAL A 111 38.60 -0.10 -3.27
CA VAL A 111 38.39 -1.25 -4.18
C VAL A 111 38.04 -2.56 -3.45
N THR A 112 38.32 -2.63 -2.14
CA THR A 112 38.13 -3.83 -1.30
C THR A 112 36.87 -3.81 -0.45
N TYR A 113 36.17 -2.68 -0.34
CA TYR A 113 34.99 -2.56 0.50
C TYR A 113 34.01 -1.57 -0.09
N PHE A 114 32.82 -2.07 -0.40
CA PHE A 114 31.73 -1.28 -0.95
C PHE A 114 30.66 -1.06 0.12
N PRO A 115 30.67 0.08 0.83
CA PRO A 115 29.70 0.34 1.89
C PRO A 115 28.26 0.37 1.39
N ASP A 116 28.05 0.69 0.11
CA ASP A 116 26.73 0.87 -0.49
C ASP A 116 26.12 -0.46 -0.98
N SER A 117 26.92 -1.52 -1.13
CA SER A 117 26.37 -2.83 -1.54
C SER A 117 25.49 -3.45 -0.46
N ARG A 118 25.62 -3.02 0.81
CA ARG A 118 24.80 -3.54 1.93
C ARG A 118 23.31 -3.18 1.82
N VAL A 119 22.98 -2.21 0.97
CA VAL A 119 21.60 -1.78 0.69
C VAL A 119 21.18 -2.19 -0.72
N GLY A 120 21.85 -3.20 -1.29
CA GLY A 120 21.83 -3.46 -2.73
C GLY A 120 20.58 -4.11 -3.29
N ASP A 121 19.72 -4.63 -2.42
CA ASP A 121 18.60 -5.51 -2.74
C ASP A 121 17.36 -5.01 -1.98
N ILE A 122 16.68 -4.03 -2.57
CA ILE A 122 15.63 -3.23 -1.90
C ILE A 122 14.27 -3.32 -2.59
N ASP A 123 14.23 -3.90 -3.78
CA ASP A 123 13.06 -4.04 -4.64
C ASP A 123 12.42 -5.44 -4.58
N ASP A 124 12.96 -6.29 -3.72
CA ASP A 124 12.38 -7.57 -3.36
C ASP A 124 11.07 -7.44 -2.60
N TYR A 125 10.16 -8.39 -2.88
CA TYR A 125 8.96 -8.56 -2.09
C TYR A 125 8.63 -10.02 -1.81
N LEU A 126 8.03 -10.24 -0.65
CA LEU A 126 7.53 -11.53 -0.20
C LEU A 126 6.01 -11.44 -0.08
N ALA A 127 5.29 -12.23 -0.85
CA ALA A 127 3.83 -12.28 -0.80
C ALA A 127 3.34 -13.73 -0.66
N PHE A 128 2.38 -13.97 0.23
CA PHE A 128 1.84 -15.29 0.46
C PHE A 128 0.45 -15.24 1.09
N THR A 129 -0.30 -16.33 0.96
CA THR A 129 -1.59 -16.48 1.62
C THR A 129 -1.44 -17.22 2.95
N THR A 130 -2.06 -16.73 4.01
CA THR A 130 -1.95 -17.28 5.37
C THR A 130 -3.30 -17.40 6.04
N ARG A 131 -3.42 -18.33 6.99
CA ARG A 131 -4.61 -18.53 7.83
C ARG A 131 -4.47 -17.79 9.15
N ALA A 132 -5.57 -17.16 9.54
CA ALA A 132 -5.72 -16.53 10.84
C ALA A 132 -5.54 -17.55 11.96
N ARG A 133 -5.09 -17.06 13.12
CA ARG A 133 -5.06 -17.90 14.32
C ARG A 133 -6.50 -18.15 14.77
N GLU A 134 -6.74 -19.32 15.36
CA GLU A 134 -8.04 -19.64 15.95
C GLU A 134 -8.47 -18.55 16.94
N GLY A 135 -9.68 -18.02 16.76
CA GLY A 135 -10.24 -16.93 17.58
C GLY A 135 -9.70 -15.53 17.28
N ALA A 136 -8.77 -15.37 16.32
CA ALA A 136 -8.19 -14.08 15.96
C ALA A 136 -8.17 -13.89 14.43
N PRO A 137 -9.32 -13.60 13.80
CA PRO A 137 -9.42 -13.37 12.36
C PRO A 137 -8.62 -12.13 11.94
N PHE A 138 -8.21 -12.08 10.67
CA PHE A 138 -7.64 -10.86 10.11
C PHE A 138 -8.71 -9.77 10.06
N LEU A 139 -8.30 -8.55 10.39
CA LEU A 139 -9.10 -7.33 10.33
C LEU A 139 -8.60 -6.49 9.16
N GLY A 140 -9.54 -5.96 8.38
CA GLY A 140 -9.30 -4.95 7.35
C GLY A 140 -10.44 -3.96 7.28
N PHE A 141 -10.30 -2.94 6.43
CA PHE A 141 -11.34 -1.95 6.18
C PHE A 141 -11.85 -2.02 4.75
N ILE A 142 -13.15 -1.80 4.57
CA ILE A 142 -13.80 -1.78 3.26
C ILE A 142 -14.91 -0.71 3.27
N PRO A 143 -15.23 -0.07 2.14
CA PRO A 143 -16.43 0.75 2.03
C PRO A 143 -17.68 -0.01 2.45
N ARG A 144 -18.49 0.62 3.30
CA ARG A 144 -19.73 0.05 3.84
C ARG A 144 -20.65 -0.48 2.74
N GLY A 145 -20.78 0.25 1.63
CA GLY A 145 -21.64 -0.11 0.51
C GLY A 145 -21.33 -1.47 -0.11
N ILE A 146 -20.10 -1.99 -0.01
CA ILE A 146 -19.76 -3.34 -0.48
C ILE A 146 -20.28 -4.40 0.49
N LEU A 147 -20.11 -4.20 1.79
CA LEU A 147 -20.58 -5.14 2.81
C LEU A 147 -22.12 -5.15 2.88
N ASP A 148 -22.72 -3.96 2.90
CA ASP A 148 -24.17 -3.80 2.95
C ASP A 148 -24.83 -4.25 1.65
N ALA A 149 -24.14 -4.23 0.49
CA ALA A 149 -24.67 -4.83 -0.73
C ALA A 149 -25.01 -6.32 -0.55
N LYS A 150 -24.12 -7.08 0.10
CA LYS A 150 -24.38 -8.49 0.39
C LYS A 150 -25.54 -8.65 1.38
N ARG A 151 -25.55 -7.87 2.47
CA ARG A 151 -26.63 -7.88 3.47
C ARG A 151 -27.98 -7.49 2.87
N PHE A 152 -28.00 -6.53 1.96
CA PHE A 152 -29.20 -6.07 1.25
C PHE A 152 -29.75 -7.14 0.31
N MET A 153 -28.87 -7.86 -0.39
CA MET A 153 -29.23 -9.00 -1.24
C MET A 153 -29.85 -10.12 -0.39
N GLU A 154 -29.24 -10.45 0.75
CA GLU A 154 -29.71 -11.49 1.67
C GLU A 154 -30.93 -11.08 2.52
N GLY A 155 -31.43 -9.84 2.38
CA GLY A 155 -32.57 -9.35 3.16
C GLY A 155 -32.29 -9.15 4.65
N GLN A 156 -31.02 -8.98 5.03
CA GLN A 156 -30.55 -8.84 6.42
C GLN A 156 -30.49 -7.39 6.92
N MET A 157 -30.82 -6.41 6.07
CA MET A 157 -30.89 -5.00 6.47
C MET A 157 -32.27 -4.65 6.98
N THR A 158 -32.32 -3.90 8.07
CA THR A 158 -33.54 -3.30 8.60
C THR A 158 -34.01 -2.14 7.71
N GLN A 159 -35.30 -1.80 7.75
CA GLN A 159 -35.81 -0.65 6.99
C GLN A 159 -35.13 0.68 7.40
N ALA A 160 -34.75 0.82 8.66
CA ALA A 160 -34.01 2.00 9.13
C ALA A 160 -32.63 2.09 8.46
N GLU A 161 -31.92 0.98 8.31
CA GLU A 161 -30.63 0.94 7.59
C GLU A 161 -30.81 1.21 6.09
N VAL A 162 -31.88 0.70 5.48
CA VAL A 162 -32.21 0.99 4.07
C VAL A 162 -32.46 2.49 3.86
N ASN A 163 -33.19 3.13 4.78
CA ASN A 163 -33.46 4.57 4.72
C ASN A 163 -32.20 5.43 4.85
N LEU A 164 -31.10 4.91 5.41
CA LEU A 164 -29.81 5.62 5.43
C LEU A 164 -29.18 5.74 4.04
N TYR A 165 -29.55 4.85 3.11
CA TYR A 165 -29.15 4.91 1.70
C TYR A 165 -30.16 5.68 0.83
N ASP A 166 -31.27 6.15 1.39
CA ASP A 166 -32.25 6.94 0.64
C ASP A 166 -31.84 8.41 0.59
N THR A 167 -31.50 8.92 -0.58
CA THR A 167 -31.08 10.32 -0.76
C THR A 167 -32.21 11.33 -0.52
N SER A 168 -33.47 10.90 -0.55
CA SER A 168 -34.63 11.74 -0.20
C SER A 168 -34.82 11.90 1.30
N MET A 169 -34.32 10.95 2.09
CA MET A 169 -34.43 10.92 3.56
C MET A 169 -33.12 11.28 4.26
N ASN A 170 -31.98 11.05 3.59
CA ASN A 170 -30.66 11.27 4.12
C ASN A 170 -29.76 11.98 3.09
N ALA A 171 -29.52 13.27 3.31
CA ALA A 171 -28.60 14.06 2.48
C ALA A 171 -27.15 13.53 2.52
N GLN A 172 -26.80 12.72 3.52
CA GLN A 172 -25.47 12.12 3.72
C GLN A 172 -25.40 10.67 3.21
N ALA A 173 -26.43 10.15 2.53
CA ALA A 173 -26.46 8.75 2.07
C ALA A 173 -25.24 8.37 1.22
N ALA A 174 -24.78 9.31 0.39
CA ALA A 174 -23.58 9.14 -0.43
C ALA A 174 -22.29 9.00 0.40
N ALA A 175 -22.16 9.74 1.52
CA ALA A 175 -21.03 9.56 2.42
C ALA A 175 -21.15 8.23 3.19
N TYR A 176 -22.36 7.90 3.66
CA TYR A 176 -22.63 6.69 4.42
C TYR A 176 -22.24 5.40 3.69
N ALA A 177 -22.52 5.29 2.39
CA ALA A 177 -22.14 4.14 1.57
C ALA A 177 -20.60 3.98 1.44
N THR A 178 -19.85 5.05 1.70
CA THR A 178 -18.41 5.14 1.44
C THR A 178 -17.58 5.14 2.71
N ASP A 179 -18.25 5.21 3.88
CA ASP A 179 -17.63 5.08 5.18
C ASP A 179 -16.90 3.74 5.29
N LEU A 180 -15.65 3.79 5.75
CA LEU A 180 -14.84 2.59 5.95
C LEU A 180 -15.31 1.85 7.19
N VAL A 181 -15.72 0.60 7.00
CA VAL A 181 -16.15 -0.30 8.08
C VAL A 181 -15.18 -1.46 8.24
N PRO A 182 -14.94 -1.92 9.48
CA PRO A 182 -14.12 -3.08 9.72
C PRO A 182 -14.81 -4.34 9.19
N PHE A 183 -14.05 -5.22 8.54
CA PHE A 183 -14.49 -6.56 8.16
C PHE A 183 -13.41 -7.59 8.45
N TYR A 184 -13.84 -8.86 8.51
CA TYR A 184 -13.00 -9.95 8.99
C TYR A 184 -12.87 -11.07 7.96
N SER A 185 -11.71 -11.73 7.94
CA SER A 185 -11.52 -12.99 7.22
C SER A 185 -10.58 -13.92 7.97
N ASN A 186 -10.82 -15.22 7.85
CA ASN A 186 -9.92 -16.26 8.36
C ASN A 186 -8.71 -16.47 7.44
N VAL A 187 -8.72 -15.90 6.24
CA VAL A 187 -7.65 -16.03 5.25
C VAL A 187 -7.32 -14.64 4.72
N ALA A 188 -6.03 -14.35 4.65
CA ALA A 188 -5.53 -13.12 4.05
C ALA A 188 -4.33 -13.42 3.16
N GLU A 189 -4.19 -12.60 2.12
CA GLU A 189 -2.98 -12.41 1.37
C GLU A 189 -2.14 -11.36 2.09
N VAL A 190 -0.91 -11.72 2.42
CA VAL A 190 0.04 -10.87 3.14
C VAL A 190 1.20 -10.58 2.21
N ALA A 191 1.55 -9.29 2.09
CA ALA A 191 2.71 -8.84 1.35
C ALA A 191 3.64 -8.04 2.25
N TYR A 192 4.92 -8.34 2.14
CA TYR A 192 6.04 -7.63 2.74
C TYR A 192 6.91 -7.08 1.63
N TRP A 193 7.24 -5.80 1.70
CA TRP A 193 8.15 -5.15 0.76
C TRP A 193 8.84 -3.98 1.45
N THR A 194 10.01 -3.61 0.95
CA THR A 194 10.70 -2.41 1.38
C THR A 194 10.41 -1.26 0.43
N SER A 195 10.35 -0.04 0.96
CA SER A 195 10.37 1.15 0.12
C SER A 195 11.16 2.27 0.79
N PRO A 196 11.77 3.17 0.03
CA PRO A 196 12.52 4.27 0.62
C PRO A 196 11.59 5.26 1.32
N GLU A 197 12.14 6.01 2.27
CA GLU A 197 11.44 7.15 2.83
C GLU A 197 11.38 8.28 1.79
N TRP A 198 10.18 8.51 1.25
CA TRP A 198 9.94 9.55 0.26
C TRP A 198 9.85 10.94 0.90
N VAL A 199 10.42 11.93 0.22
CA VAL A 199 10.30 13.35 0.58
C VAL A 199 8.87 13.81 0.33
N ARG A 200 8.34 14.63 1.25
CA ARG A 200 6.98 15.17 1.18
C ARG A 200 6.99 16.69 1.17
N ASN A 201 6.05 17.26 0.44
CA ASN A 201 5.72 18.68 0.46
C ASN A 201 5.05 19.07 1.79
N ALA A 202 4.89 20.37 2.05
CA ALA A 202 4.25 20.89 3.26
C ALA A 202 2.77 20.46 3.40
N ASP A 203 2.11 20.10 2.30
CA ASP A 203 0.74 19.57 2.27
C ASP A 203 0.68 18.04 2.49
N GLY A 204 1.83 17.38 2.64
CA GLY A 204 1.95 15.93 2.81
C GLY A 204 1.98 15.11 1.52
N SER A 205 1.82 15.74 0.35
CA SER A 205 1.97 15.07 -0.95
C SER A 205 3.42 14.64 -1.19
N LEU A 206 3.65 13.63 -2.03
CA LEU A 206 5.01 13.22 -2.41
C LEU A 206 5.64 14.33 -3.25
N LEU A 207 6.90 14.66 -2.94
CA LEU A 207 7.72 15.49 -3.82
C LEU A 207 8.18 14.63 -5.01
N TYR A 208 8.00 15.12 -6.22
CA TYR A 208 8.48 14.49 -7.44
C TYR A 208 9.67 15.26 -8.01
N ASP A 209 10.62 14.54 -8.60
CA ASP A 209 11.74 15.17 -9.29
C ASP A 209 11.23 15.93 -10.53
N GLN A 210 11.88 17.04 -10.87
CA GLN A 210 11.57 17.92 -12.01
C GLN A 210 10.07 18.16 -12.26
N SER A 211 9.43 18.95 -11.39
CA SER A 211 8.07 19.48 -11.64
C SER A 211 8.00 20.49 -12.79
N VAL A 212 9.16 20.89 -13.35
CA VAL A 212 9.31 21.74 -14.53
C VAL A 212 9.85 20.86 -15.66
N PRO A 213 9.25 20.89 -16.86
CA PRO A 213 9.70 20.06 -17.97
C PRO A 213 11.13 20.41 -18.36
N ASP A 214 11.89 19.40 -18.79
CA ASP A 214 13.22 19.59 -19.36
C ASP A 214 13.16 20.48 -20.63
N ALA A 215 14.33 20.85 -21.17
CA ALA A 215 14.40 21.67 -22.39
C ALA A 215 13.71 21.03 -23.61
N GLY A 216 13.38 19.73 -23.55
CA GLY A 216 12.63 18.98 -24.56
C GLY A 216 11.13 18.83 -24.25
N GLY A 217 10.62 19.39 -23.15
CA GLY A 217 9.22 19.26 -22.76
C GLY A 217 8.89 17.98 -21.98
N ASN A 218 9.88 17.16 -21.63
CA ASN A 218 9.66 15.91 -20.90
C ASN A 218 9.68 16.15 -19.39
N PHE A 219 8.85 15.40 -18.68
CA PHE A 219 8.84 15.37 -17.21
C PHE A 219 9.38 14.03 -16.73
N THR A 220 10.28 14.06 -15.75
CA THR A 220 10.72 12.85 -15.05
C THR A 220 9.95 12.72 -13.75
N LEU A 221 8.75 12.12 -13.78
CA LEU A 221 7.83 12.08 -12.65
C LEU A 221 8.05 10.88 -11.73
N HIS A 222 9.22 10.75 -11.10
CA HIS A 222 9.40 9.83 -9.97
C HIS A 222 9.41 10.57 -8.63
N PRO A 223 8.88 9.97 -7.55
CA PRO A 223 8.98 10.56 -6.23
C PRO A 223 10.46 10.63 -5.79
N VAL A 224 10.80 11.69 -5.07
CA VAL A 224 12.14 11.93 -4.53
C VAL A 224 12.28 11.18 -3.21
N TYR A 225 13.32 10.37 -3.07
CA TYR A 225 13.66 9.73 -1.79
C TYR A 225 14.56 10.64 -0.95
N LEU A 226 14.58 10.39 0.36
CA LEU A 226 15.45 11.12 1.28
C LEU A 226 16.90 10.60 1.14
N ASP A 227 17.75 11.46 0.61
CA ASP A 227 19.20 11.27 0.49
C ASP A 227 19.89 12.52 1.05
N ARG A 228 20.53 12.40 2.21
CA ARG A 228 21.20 13.50 2.93
C ARG A 228 22.70 13.55 2.67
N ASN A 229 23.28 12.46 2.20
CA ASN A 229 24.71 12.33 1.91
C ASN A 229 25.02 12.45 0.41
N GLU A 230 24.00 12.65 -0.42
CA GLU A 230 24.08 12.83 -1.87
C GLU A 230 24.79 11.66 -2.57
N ASP A 231 24.61 10.44 -2.05
CA ASP A 231 25.18 9.21 -2.62
C ASP A 231 24.26 8.55 -3.66
N LEU A 232 23.12 9.19 -3.96
CA LEU A 232 22.04 8.71 -4.82
C LEU A 232 21.40 7.43 -4.28
N MET A 233 21.53 7.14 -3.00
CA MET A 233 20.85 6.03 -2.33
C MET A 233 19.88 6.56 -1.27
N PRO A 234 18.79 5.83 -0.99
CA PRO A 234 17.93 6.19 0.13
C PRO A 234 18.63 5.97 1.47
N ASP A 235 18.64 7.00 2.31
CA ASP A 235 19.17 6.92 3.67
C ASP A 235 18.36 5.99 4.58
N ARG A 236 17.07 5.87 4.26
CA ARG A 236 16.08 5.23 5.12
C ARG A 236 15.11 4.39 4.29
N PHE A 237 14.89 3.18 4.80
CA PHE A 237 13.92 2.24 4.26
C PHE A 237 12.85 1.95 5.28
N ASN A 238 11.62 1.84 4.77
CA ASN A 238 10.46 1.41 5.52
C ASN A 238 10.11 0.00 5.06
N LEU A 239 10.06 -0.94 5.99
CA LEU A 239 9.47 -2.25 5.75
C LEU A 239 7.95 -2.12 5.89
N HIS A 240 7.26 -2.38 4.80
CA HIS A 240 5.82 -2.39 4.74
C HIS A 240 5.28 -3.81 4.91
N ARG A 241 4.11 -3.89 5.52
CA ARG A 241 3.32 -5.11 5.63
C ARG A 241 1.89 -4.77 5.30
N ARG A 242 1.29 -5.48 4.36
CA ARG A 242 -0.10 -5.30 3.95
C ARG A 242 -0.87 -6.58 4.07
N ASN A 243 -2.11 -6.48 4.54
CA ASN A 243 -3.08 -7.56 4.56
C ASN A 243 -4.20 -7.27 3.58
N LEU A 244 -4.52 -8.24 2.74
CA LEU A 244 -5.68 -8.22 1.87
C LEU A 244 -6.54 -9.44 2.20
N LEU A 245 -7.72 -9.19 2.73
CA LEU A 245 -8.61 -10.25 3.20
C LEU A 245 -9.20 -10.99 1.99
N VAL A 246 -9.19 -12.32 2.05
CA VAL A 246 -9.76 -13.18 1.01
C VAL A 246 -11.22 -13.45 1.38
N ARG A 247 -12.15 -12.88 0.62
CA ARG A 247 -13.61 -12.95 0.87
C ARG A 247 -14.40 -13.12 -0.43
N PRO A 248 -14.33 -14.32 -1.05
CA PRO A 248 -15.04 -14.58 -2.31
C PRO A 248 -16.57 -14.57 -2.15
N ASP A 249 -17.07 -14.69 -0.92
CA ASP A 249 -18.48 -14.63 -0.56
C ASP A 249 -19.12 -13.25 -0.78
N LEU A 250 -18.31 -12.18 -0.83
CA LEU A 250 -18.77 -10.82 -1.13
C LEU A 250 -19.12 -10.62 -2.61
N ASN A 251 -18.74 -11.55 -3.50
CA ASN A 251 -19.11 -11.46 -4.90
C ASN A 251 -20.62 -11.68 -5.09
N LEU A 252 -21.20 -10.94 -6.03
CA LEU A 252 -22.55 -11.15 -6.55
C LEU A 252 -22.51 -11.13 -8.08
N THR A 253 -23.40 -11.88 -8.70
CA THR A 253 -23.57 -11.90 -10.15
C THR A 253 -24.60 -10.84 -10.58
N PRO A 254 -24.50 -10.28 -11.80
CA PRO A 254 -25.48 -9.32 -12.31
C PRO A 254 -26.93 -9.79 -12.26
N ALA A 255 -27.20 -11.08 -12.46
CA ALA A 255 -28.54 -11.64 -12.35
C ALA A 255 -29.08 -11.60 -10.91
N GLU A 256 -28.25 -11.92 -9.92
CA GLU A 256 -28.65 -11.81 -8.50
C GLU A 256 -28.97 -10.36 -8.12
N MET A 257 -28.16 -9.41 -8.60
CA MET A 257 -28.41 -7.98 -8.39
C MET A 257 -29.70 -7.52 -9.10
N ALA A 258 -29.98 -8.01 -10.31
CA ALA A 258 -31.19 -7.65 -11.07
C ALA A 258 -32.48 -8.15 -10.41
N ILE A 259 -32.45 -9.39 -9.91
CA ILE A 259 -33.56 -9.96 -9.14
C ILE A 259 -33.88 -9.06 -7.94
N ARG A 260 -32.85 -8.60 -7.22
CA ARG A 260 -33.04 -7.79 -6.03
C ARG A 260 -33.51 -6.36 -6.33
N ASN A 261 -32.99 -5.75 -7.39
CA ASN A 261 -33.38 -4.41 -7.81
C ASN A 261 -34.79 -4.36 -8.45
N GLY A 262 -35.39 -5.51 -8.78
CA GLY A 262 -36.67 -5.58 -9.50
C GLY A 262 -36.61 -4.98 -10.91
N SER A 263 -35.41 -4.76 -11.44
CA SER A 263 -35.14 -4.14 -12.73
C SER A 263 -33.79 -4.63 -13.26
N GLY A 264 -33.55 -4.49 -14.57
CA GLY A 264 -32.27 -4.83 -15.16
C GLY A 264 -31.16 -3.95 -14.58
N VAL A 265 -30.12 -4.56 -14.01
CA VAL A 265 -28.89 -3.85 -13.64
C VAL A 265 -28.13 -3.53 -14.93
N PRO A 266 -27.44 -2.37 -15.01
CA PRO A 266 -26.34 -2.18 -15.96
C PRO A 266 -25.43 -3.41 -15.94
N SER A 267 -25.63 -4.26 -16.94
CA SER A 267 -24.80 -5.43 -17.16
C SER A 267 -23.55 -4.92 -17.86
N PRO A 268 -22.34 -5.25 -17.39
CA PRO A 268 -21.10 -4.85 -18.01
C PRO A 268 -20.88 -5.57 -19.36
N THR A 269 -21.76 -5.33 -20.35
CA THR A 269 -21.99 -6.04 -21.65
C THR A 269 -22.55 -7.45 -21.55
N PRO A 270 -23.13 -7.95 -22.67
CA PRO A 270 -24.57 -8.18 -22.86
C PRO A 270 -25.19 -9.00 -21.73
N ALA A 271 -26.51 -8.86 -21.53
CA ALA A 271 -27.35 -9.48 -20.48
C ALA A 271 -27.19 -11.02 -20.25
N THR A 272 -26.36 -11.70 -21.02
CA THR A 272 -25.97 -13.10 -20.92
C THR A 272 -24.79 -13.38 -20.00
N TRP A 273 -23.97 -12.39 -19.60
CA TRP A 273 -22.72 -12.68 -18.88
C TRP A 273 -22.87 -12.51 -17.36
N ASN A 274 -23.37 -13.57 -16.73
CA ASN A 274 -23.64 -13.63 -15.29
C ASN A 274 -22.39 -13.96 -14.46
N VAL A 275 -21.35 -13.12 -14.57
CA VAL A 275 -20.04 -13.35 -13.95
C VAL A 275 -20.00 -12.75 -12.53
N PRO A 276 -19.43 -13.43 -11.52
CA PRO A 276 -19.29 -12.87 -10.18
C PRO A 276 -18.43 -11.60 -10.18
N THR A 277 -18.94 -10.54 -9.56
CA THR A 277 -18.29 -9.23 -9.45
C THR A 277 -18.47 -8.66 -8.05
N ILE A 278 -17.62 -7.70 -7.67
CA ILE A 278 -17.79 -6.95 -6.42
C ILE A 278 -19.01 -6.03 -6.58
N PRO A 279 -20.05 -6.17 -5.73
CA PRO A 279 -21.21 -5.30 -5.75
C PRO A 279 -20.97 -4.04 -4.91
N PHE A 280 -21.75 -3.00 -5.17
CA PHE A 280 -21.83 -1.79 -4.36
C PHE A 280 -23.30 -1.40 -4.19
N LEU A 281 -23.70 -1.12 -2.95
CA LEU A 281 -25.03 -0.60 -2.65
C LEU A 281 -25.02 0.91 -2.85
N GLN A 282 -25.54 1.34 -4.00
CA GLN A 282 -25.61 2.75 -4.34
C GLN A 282 -26.83 3.41 -3.67
N PRO A 283 -26.63 4.56 -3.01
CA PRO A 283 -27.71 5.41 -2.57
C PRO A 283 -28.63 5.84 -3.72
N GLY A 284 -29.94 5.84 -3.48
CA GLY A 284 -30.93 6.19 -4.49
C GLY A 284 -32.06 7.02 -3.92
N ASN A 285 -32.86 7.63 -4.81
CA ASN A 285 -34.05 8.38 -4.42
C ASN A 285 -35.20 7.39 -4.16
N GLY A 286 -35.53 7.15 -2.89
CA GLY A 286 -36.59 6.25 -2.45
C GLY A 286 -36.13 4.82 -2.16
N ASN A 287 -35.22 4.25 -2.96
CA ASN A 287 -34.65 2.92 -2.71
C ASN A 287 -33.18 2.86 -3.14
N PRO A 288 -32.30 2.18 -2.38
CA PRO A 288 -30.95 1.88 -2.83
C PRO A 288 -30.96 0.86 -3.96
N THR A 289 -29.89 0.86 -4.76
CA THR A 289 -29.73 -0.05 -5.91
C THR A 289 -28.42 -0.80 -5.80
N LEU A 290 -28.43 -2.09 -6.14
CA LEU A 290 -27.23 -2.91 -6.25
C LEU A 290 -26.63 -2.77 -7.64
N LEU A 291 -25.39 -2.31 -7.73
CA LEU A 291 -24.66 -2.21 -8.98
C LEU A 291 -23.27 -2.84 -8.84
N PRO A 292 -22.65 -3.32 -9.94
CA PRO A 292 -21.25 -3.71 -9.91
C PRO A 292 -20.36 -2.49 -9.69
N VAL A 293 -19.26 -2.64 -8.91
CA VAL A 293 -18.27 -1.57 -8.70
C VAL A 293 -17.62 -1.11 -10.02
N SER A 294 -17.49 -2.01 -10.99
CA SER A 294 -16.89 -1.77 -12.30
C SER A 294 -17.90 -2.07 -13.42
N ASP A 295 -17.96 -1.18 -14.42
CA ASP A 295 -18.75 -1.34 -15.66
C ASP A 295 -17.83 -1.17 -16.88
N VAL A 296 -18.01 -1.97 -17.93
CA VAL A 296 -17.24 -1.91 -19.18
C VAL A 296 -17.79 -0.86 -20.18
N ASN A 297 -19.04 -0.42 -20.02
CA ASN A 297 -19.74 0.47 -20.97
C ASN A 297 -19.98 1.89 -20.46
N ALA A 298 -19.78 2.14 -19.16
CA ALA A 298 -20.07 3.41 -18.51
C ALA A 298 -18.86 3.92 -17.71
N ALA A 299 -18.90 5.21 -17.35
CA ALA A 299 -17.97 5.76 -16.38
C ALA A 299 -18.12 4.98 -15.06
N ASN A 300 -17.00 4.48 -14.56
CA ASN A 300 -16.91 3.73 -13.31
C ASN A 300 -17.67 4.41 -12.18
N LEU A 301 -18.34 3.61 -11.34
CA LEU A 301 -19.03 4.19 -10.19
C LEU A 301 -17.98 4.83 -9.28
N ALA A 302 -18.17 6.12 -9.01
CA ALA A 302 -17.37 6.80 -8.02
C ALA A 302 -17.73 6.21 -6.65
N ILE A 303 -16.82 5.40 -6.10
CA ILE A 303 -16.87 4.98 -4.70
C ILE A 303 -16.75 6.19 -3.76
N PHE A 304 -16.50 7.41 -4.26
CA PHE A 304 -16.47 8.62 -3.44
C PHE A 304 -17.38 9.74 -3.98
N PRO A 305 -18.13 10.42 -3.10
CA PRO A 305 -19.24 11.29 -3.48
C PRO A 305 -18.85 12.67 -4.02
N GLN A 306 -17.58 12.93 -4.38
CA GLN A 306 -17.13 14.25 -4.88
C GLN A 306 -16.42 14.20 -6.25
N GLY A 307 -16.99 13.45 -7.20
CA GLY A 307 -16.78 13.73 -8.62
C GLY A 307 -15.50 13.20 -9.26
N THR A 308 -14.69 12.40 -8.55
CA THR A 308 -13.67 11.57 -9.21
C THR A 308 -14.06 10.11 -9.07
N ALA A 309 -14.58 9.56 -10.16
CA ALA A 309 -14.74 8.12 -10.28
C ALA A 309 -13.39 7.44 -10.01
N ILE A 310 -13.35 6.45 -9.12
CA ILE A 310 -12.24 5.50 -9.15
C ILE A 310 -12.42 4.75 -10.46
N GLN A 311 -11.75 5.21 -11.51
CA GLN A 311 -11.84 4.55 -12.79
C GLN A 311 -11.35 3.11 -12.64
N ALA A 312 -12.17 2.15 -13.08
CA ALA A 312 -11.89 0.74 -13.00
C ALA A 312 -10.58 0.46 -13.73
N PRO A 313 -9.88 -0.60 -13.30
CA PRO A 313 -8.71 -1.07 -13.99
C PRO A 313 -9.02 -1.35 -15.46
N GLY A 314 -8.32 -0.68 -16.36
CA GLY A 314 -8.20 -1.11 -17.74
C GLY A 314 -9.14 -0.53 -18.79
N LEU A 315 -9.96 0.49 -18.52
CA LEU A 315 -10.61 1.25 -19.60
C LEU A 315 -9.79 2.49 -19.92
N TRP A 316 -8.88 2.41 -20.90
CA TRP A 316 -8.19 3.58 -21.42
C TRP A 316 -9.01 4.16 -22.57
N GLN A 317 -9.56 5.35 -22.34
CA GLN A 317 -10.28 6.09 -23.38
C GLN A 317 -9.23 6.76 -24.28
N ASN A 318 -9.11 6.29 -25.53
CA ASN A 318 -8.35 7.04 -26.53
C ASN A 318 -9.14 8.31 -26.84
N THR A 319 -8.65 9.46 -26.40
CA THR A 319 -9.29 10.78 -26.50
C THR A 319 -9.55 11.24 -27.95
N GLY A 320 -9.09 10.48 -28.96
CA GLY A 320 -9.25 10.81 -30.38
C GLY A 320 -10.52 10.29 -31.07
N SER A 321 -11.29 9.34 -30.51
CA SER A 321 -12.58 8.97 -31.12
C SER A 321 -13.55 8.30 -30.15
N ALA A 322 -14.82 8.74 -30.17
CA ALA A 322 -15.91 8.13 -29.39
C ALA A 322 -16.24 6.67 -29.82
N ALA A 323 -15.68 6.22 -30.94
CA ALA A 323 -15.82 4.86 -31.48
C ALA A 323 -14.57 3.98 -31.24
N ALA A 324 -13.46 4.52 -30.73
CA ALA A 324 -12.32 3.73 -30.32
C ALA A 324 -12.72 3.03 -29.02
N GLN A 325 -13.15 1.78 -29.18
CA GLN A 325 -13.45 0.90 -28.06
C GLN A 325 -12.36 1.02 -27.00
N LEU A 326 -12.85 1.23 -25.77
CA LEU A 326 -12.12 1.24 -24.53
C LEU A 326 -11.19 0.03 -24.52
N THR A 327 -9.93 0.25 -24.91
CA THR A 327 -9.01 -0.86 -25.13
C THR A 327 -8.65 -1.37 -23.74
N ALA A 328 -9.00 -2.63 -23.45
CA ALA A 328 -8.62 -3.26 -22.20
C ALA A 328 -7.11 -3.07 -22.01
N SER A 329 -6.68 -2.43 -20.91
CA SER A 329 -5.25 -2.36 -20.61
C SER A 329 -4.70 -3.80 -20.66
N PRO A 330 -3.63 -4.07 -21.44
CA PRO A 330 -3.09 -5.41 -21.59
C PRO A 330 -2.50 -5.93 -20.28
N HIS A 331 -2.27 -5.06 -19.29
CA HIS A 331 -1.70 -5.45 -18.00
C HIS A 331 -2.77 -5.72 -16.94
N TRP A 332 -2.62 -6.85 -16.26
CA TRP A 332 -3.51 -7.35 -15.21
C TRP A 332 -3.66 -6.40 -14.02
N MET A 333 -2.62 -5.61 -13.73
CA MET A 333 -2.61 -4.71 -12.57
C MET A 333 -3.08 -3.27 -12.84
N THR A 334 -3.19 -2.82 -14.09
CA THR A 334 -3.39 -1.39 -14.39
C THR A 334 -4.69 -0.86 -13.82
N GLY A 335 -4.61 -0.04 -12.78
CA GLY A 335 -5.74 0.63 -12.13
C GLY A 335 -6.27 -0.07 -10.87
N LEU A 336 -5.76 -1.26 -10.51
CA LEU A 336 -6.13 -1.94 -9.25
C LEU A 336 -5.65 -1.18 -8.01
N ALA A 337 -4.51 -0.49 -8.13
CA ALA A 337 -3.89 0.25 -7.04
C ALA A 337 -4.84 1.25 -6.35
N ARG A 338 -5.71 1.93 -7.12
CA ARG A 338 -6.65 2.92 -6.56
C ARG A 338 -7.70 2.28 -5.67
N LEU A 339 -8.21 1.10 -6.05
CA LEU A 339 -9.18 0.39 -5.23
C LEU A 339 -8.53 -0.24 -4.02
N GLN A 340 -7.36 -0.83 -4.20
CA GLN A 340 -6.59 -1.36 -3.09
C GLN A 340 -6.23 -0.25 -2.11
N GLN A 341 -5.92 0.98 -2.51
CA GLN A 341 -5.71 2.10 -1.57
C GLN A 341 -6.89 2.38 -0.63
N VAL A 342 -8.11 1.99 -1.02
CA VAL A 342 -9.36 2.32 -0.31
C VAL A 342 -9.90 1.14 0.49
N MET A 343 -9.55 -0.10 0.11
CA MET A 343 -10.02 -1.30 0.79
C MET A 343 -8.96 -2.39 0.92
N ASP A 344 -9.02 -3.10 2.03
CA ASP A 344 -8.15 -4.22 2.38
C ASP A 344 -8.72 -5.56 1.87
N LEU A 345 -9.27 -5.58 0.66
CA LEU A 345 -9.86 -6.77 0.03
C LEU A 345 -8.90 -7.32 -1.04
N SER A 346 -8.69 -8.64 -1.06
CA SER A 346 -7.97 -9.28 -2.16
C SER A 346 -8.87 -9.33 -3.38
N ILE A 347 -8.48 -8.64 -4.45
CA ILE A 347 -9.26 -8.43 -5.66
C ILE A 347 -8.44 -8.72 -6.91
N SER A 348 -9.10 -9.18 -7.98
CA SER A 348 -8.51 -9.38 -9.30
C SER A 348 -9.46 -8.97 -10.41
N ARG A 349 -8.90 -8.79 -11.62
CA ARG A 349 -9.68 -8.60 -12.85
C ARG A 349 -10.15 -9.97 -13.35
N VAL A 350 -11.36 -10.06 -13.86
CA VAL A 350 -11.85 -11.30 -14.46
C VAL A 350 -11.22 -11.50 -15.84
N THR A 351 -10.70 -12.69 -16.10
CA THR A 351 -10.25 -13.13 -17.43
C THR A 351 -11.43 -13.28 -18.39
N ASP A 352 -11.31 -12.74 -19.60
CA ASP A 352 -12.26 -12.99 -20.67
C ASP A 352 -12.15 -14.44 -21.15
N ASN A 353 -13.07 -15.29 -20.71
CA ASN A 353 -13.16 -16.69 -21.17
C ASN A 353 -14.38 -16.92 -22.09
N TRP A 354 -15.05 -15.86 -22.52
CA TRP A 354 -16.33 -15.92 -23.23
C TRP A 354 -16.24 -15.39 -24.65
N SER A 355 -15.27 -14.53 -24.94
CA SER A 355 -14.98 -14.13 -26.32
C SER A 355 -14.44 -15.31 -27.12
N ILE A 356 -14.62 -15.25 -28.44
CA ILE A 356 -14.14 -16.33 -29.31
C ILE A 356 -12.61 -16.25 -29.36
N PRO A 357 -11.88 -17.36 -29.12
CA PRO A 357 -10.44 -17.39 -29.30
C PRO A 357 -10.06 -16.94 -30.72
N GLU A 358 -9.06 -16.08 -30.85
CA GLU A 358 -8.62 -15.59 -32.16
C GLU A 358 -8.10 -16.77 -33.00
N THR A 359 -8.67 -16.94 -34.20
CA THR A 359 -8.24 -17.96 -35.16
C THR A 359 -7.50 -17.37 -36.36
N SER A 360 -7.35 -16.03 -36.41
CA SER A 360 -6.76 -15.29 -37.53
C SER A 360 -6.10 -14.01 -37.06
N ALA A 361 -4.84 -13.77 -37.43
CA ALA A 361 -3.98 -12.65 -37.01
C ALA A 361 -4.41 -11.23 -37.46
N LEU A 362 -5.64 -11.07 -37.95
CA LEU A 362 -6.18 -9.81 -38.49
C LEU A 362 -7.17 -9.13 -37.54
N THR A 363 -7.49 -9.71 -36.39
CA THR A 363 -8.50 -9.16 -35.47
C THR A 363 -8.15 -9.51 -34.04
N VAL A 364 -7.60 -8.56 -33.28
CA VAL A 364 -7.19 -8.77 -31.88
C VAL A 364 -8.33 -9.40 -31.07
N GLY A 365 -8.21 -10.70 -30.77
CA GLY A 365 -9.17 -11.40 -29.94
C GLY A 365 -8.98 -11.04 -28.48
N THR A 366 -10.07 -10.77 -27.76
CA THR A 366 -10.00 -10.42 -26.33
C THR A 366 -10.00 -11.63 -25.41
N TYR A 367 -10.18 -12.84 -25.95
CA TYR A 367 -10.12 -14.09 -25.18
C TYR A 367 -8.78 -14.24 -24.45
N GLY A 368 -8.83 -14.52 -23.15
CA GLY A 368 -7.68 -14.61 -22.26
C GLY A 368 -7.16 -13.28 -21.74
N MET A 369 -7.71 -12.14 -22.18
CA MET A 369 -7.30 -10.81 -21.71
C MET A 369 -8.02 -10.41 -20.42
N PRO A 370 -7.43 -9.51 -19.60
CA PRO A 370 -8.11 -8.97 -18.42
C PRO A 370 -9.26 -8.04 -18.81
N THR A 371 -10.44 -8.26 -18.21
CA THR A 371 -11.62 -7.40 -18.41
C THR A 371 -11.66 -6.25 -17.40
N ALA A 372 -12.55 -5.27 -17.58
CA ALA A 372 -12.73 -4.21 -16.57
C ALA A 372 -13.47 -4.72 -15.31
N ILE A 373 -14.00 -5.94 -15.34
CA ILE A 373 -14.79 -6.53 -14.26
C ILE A 373 -13.87 -6.96 -13.13
N LEU A 374 -14.27 -6.61 -11.90
CA LEU A 374 -13.54 -6.91 -10.69
C LEU A 374 -14.26 -7.94 -9.84
N LYS A 375 -13.50 -8.90 -9.29
CA LYS A 375 -14.00 -9.86 -8.32
C LYS A 375 -13.12 -9.88 -7.07
N ALA A 376 -13.72 -10.23 -5.93
CA ALA A 376 -13.00 -10.65 -4.75
C ALA A 376 -12.41 -12.05 -4.99
N ASN A 377 -11.13 -12.22 -4.64
CA ASN A 377 -10.41 -13.46 -4.87
C ASN A 377 -10.87 -14.58 -3.93
N SER A 378 -10.81 -15.81 -4.44
CA SER A 378 -10.76 -17.03 -3.64
C SER A 378 -9.32 -17.56 -3.54
N LEU A 379 -9.07 -18.51 -2.63
CA LEU A 379 -7.77 -19.21 -2.58
C LEU A 379 -7.43 -19.94 -3.88
N ALA A 380 -8.45 -20.47 -4.57
CA ALA A 380 -8.28 -21.10 -5.87
C ALA A 380 -7.85 -20.09 -6.94
N ASP A 381 -8.44 -18.89 -6.94
CA ASP A 381 -8.08 -17.83 -7.89
C ASP A 381 -6.63 -17.37 -7.72
N LEU A 382 -6.17 -17.28 -6.48
CA LEU A 382 -4.81 -16.85 -6.12
C LEU A 382 -3.71 -17.84 -6.52
N THR A 383 -4.07 -19.06 -6.92
CA THR A 383 -3.11 -19.99 -7.54
C THR A 383 -2.59 -19.45 -8.87
N ARG A 384 -3.36 -18.61 -9.56
CA ARG A 384 -2.97 -17.95 -10.81
C ARG A 384 -2.15 -16.69 -10.52
N PRO A 385 -0.95 -16.54 -11.10
CA PRO A 385 -0.09 -15.38 -10.85
C PRO A 385 -0.79 -14.04 -11.08
N GLU A 386 -1.58 -13.93 -12.15
CA GLU A 386 -2.26 -12.70 -12.55
C GLU A 386 -3.34 -12.18 -11.58
N ASN A 387 -3.78 -13.00 -10.62
CA ASN A 387 -4.78 -12.61 -9.61
C ASN A 387 -4.17 -12.13 -8.29
N ARG A 388 -2.83 -12.19 -8.16
CA ARG A 388 -2.10 -11.89 -6.92
C ARG A 388 -1.84 -10.39 -6.81
N PHE A 389 -1.82 -9.86 -5.59
CA PHE A 389 -1.67 -8.43 -5.31
C PHE A 389 -0.38 -7.80 -5.85
N ALA A 390 0.71 -8.56 -5.88
CA ALA A 390 2.05 -8.05 -6.17
C ALA A 390 2.61 -8.48 -7.53
N HIS A 391 1.80 -9.10 -8.40
CA HIS A 391 2.25 -9.67 -9.68
C HIS A 391 1.88 -8.83 -10.90
#